data_AF-A0A120FIM5-F1
#
_entry.id   AF-A0A120FIM5-F1
#
_cell.length_a   1.000
_cell.length_b   1.000
_cell.length_c   1.000
_cell.angle_alpha   90.00
_cell.angle_beta   90.00
_cell.angle_gamma   90.00
#
_symmetry.space_group_name_H-M   'P 1'
#
loop_
_entity.id
_entity.type
_entity.pdbx_description
1 polymer ?
#
loop_
_entity_poly.entity_id
_entity_poly.type
_entity_poly.pdbx_seq_one_letter_code
_entity_poly.pdbx_strand_id
1 'polypeptide(L)' 'MANPSHKPWPTVSSPVFGDPTEHRQGPDPDRKSYASYFSFTDPDGNGWTVQEITGRLPGHRGDHTHRS' A
#
# COMPACT_ATOMS: atom_id res chain seq x y z
N MET A 1 7.94 -7.83 35.02
CA MET A 1 8.32 -8.99 34.18
C MET A 1 7.55 -8.86 32.86
N ALA A 2 8.21 -8.46 31.77
CA ALA A 2 7.58 -8.33 30.45
C ALA A 2 7.67 -9.67 29.71
N ASN A 3 6.56 -10.12 29.11
CA ASN A 3 6.48 -11.37 28.36
C ASN A 3 7.21 -11.23 27.00
N PRO A 4 8.24 -12.04 26.66
CA PRO A 4 9.14 -11.76 25.53
C PRO A 4 8.69 -12.36 24.19
N SER A 5 7.45 -12.84 24.03
CA SER A 5 7.06 -13.65 22.87
C SER A 5 6.27 -12.95 21.75
N HIS A 6 6.08 -11.63 21.79
CA HIS A 6 5.54 -10.90 20.63
C HIS A 6 6.71 -10.39 19.78
N LYS A 7 6.83 -10.88 18.54
CA LYS A 7 7.57 -10.18 17.48
C LYS A 7 7.10 -8.71 17.49
N PRO A 8 8.01 -7.71 17.38
CA PRO A 8 7.60 -6.31 17.38
C PRO A 8 6.55 -6.10 16.28
N TRP A 9 5.53 -5.29 16.58
CA TRP A 9 4.55 -4.86 15.59
C TRP A 9 5.26 -4.36 14.33
N PRO A 10 4.73 -4.63 13.12
CA PRO A 10 5.35 -4.16 11.89
C PRO A 10 5.51 -2.63 11.95
N THR A 11 6.65 -2.14 11.47
CA THR A 11 6.86 -0.69 11.33
C THR A 11 6.06 -0.23 10.12
N VAL A 12 4.98 0.51 10.37
CA VAL A 12 4.16 1.14 9.33
C VAL A 12 4.68 2.55 9.09
N SER A 13 5.02 2.87 7.85
CA SER A 13 5.33 4.24 7.44
C SER A 13 4.05 5.06 7.31
N SER A 14 4.14 6.36 7.64
CA SER A 14 3.06 7.31 7.34
C SER A 14 2.72 7.30 5.85
N PRO A 15 1.45 7.53 5.48
CA PRO A 15 1.07 7.64 4.09
C PRO A 15 1.76 8.84 3.43
N VAL A 16 1.99 8.70 2.13
CA VAL A 16 2.56 9.70 1.25
C VAL A 16 1.74 9.74 -0.04
N PHE A 17 1.69 10.90 -0.69
CA PHE A 17 0.99 11.11 -1.96
C PHE A 17 1.90 11.83 -2.95
N GLY A 18 1.62 11.67 -4.25
CA GLY A 18 2.39 12.30 -5.34
C GLY A 18 3.30 11.33 -6.10
N ASP A 19 4.00 11.83 -7.12
CA ASP A 19 4.89 11.03 -7.97
C ASP A 19 6.16 10.58 -7.19
N PRO A 20 6.91 9.56 -7.65
CA PRO A 20 8.07 9.01 -6.94
C PRO A 20 9.19 10.01 -6.60
N THR A 21 9.21 11.15 -7.27
CA THR A 21 10.16 12.25 -7.06
C THR A 21 9.59 13.39 -6.21
N GLU A 22 8.26 13.44 -6.03
CA GLU A 22 7.54 14.41 -5.20
C GLU A 22 6.65 13.70 -4.17
N HIS A 23 7.25 12.89 -3.29
CA HIS A 23 6.56 12.29 -2.14
C HIS A 23 6.18 13.38 -1.13
N ARG A 24 4.91 13.80 -1.13
CA ARG A 24 4.36 14.67 -0.09
C ARG A 24 3.80 13.82 1.04
N GLN A 25 4.06 14.24 2.28
CA GLN A 25 3.55 13.52 3.46
C GLN A 25 2.03 13.65 3.56
N GLY A 26 1.38 12.56 3.95
CA GLY A 26 -0.06 12.46 4.13
C GLY A 26 -0.77 11.75 2.96
N PRO A 27 -2.08 11.47 3.11
CA PRO A 27 -2.92 11.02 2.01
C PRO A 27 -3.17 12.14 1.00
N ASP A 28 -3.53 11.79 -0.24
CA ASP A 28 -3.97 12.76 -1.24
C ASP A 28 -5.19 13.54 -0.70
N PRO A 29 -5.14 14.89 -0.68
CA PRO A 29 -6.20 15.70 -0.10
C PRO A 29 -7.53 15.57 -0.87
N ASP A 30 -7.47 15.30 -2.16
CA ASP A 30 -8.64 15.06 -3.02
C ASP A 30 -9.10 13.59 -2.97
N ARG A 31 -8.41 12.73 -2.20
CA ARG A 31 -8.64 11.28 -2.09
C ARG A 31 -8.78 10.60 -3.46
N LYS A 32 -7.98 11.05 -4.44
CA LYS A 32 -7.94 10.46 -5.78
C LYS A 32 -7.50 9.01 -5.67
N SER A 33 -8.15 8.15 -6.46
CA SER A 33 -7.77 6.74 -6.51
C SER A 33 -6.35 6.61 -7.02
N TYR A 34 -5.57 5.72 -6.40
CA TYR A 34 -4.16 5.47 -6.72
C TYR A 34 -3.18 6.60 -6.37
N ALA A 35 -3.62 7.66 -5.69
CA ALA A 35 -2.77 8.81 -5.36
C ALA A 35 -2.09 8.75 -3.99
N SER A 36 -2.56 7.90 -3.06
CA SER A 36 -1.95 7.69 -1.74
C SER A 36 -1.34 6.30 -1.60
N TYR A 37 -0.19 6.21 -0.95
CA TYR A 37 0.50 4.95 -0.67
C TYR A 37 1.14 4.96 0.73
N PHE A 38 1.29 3.77 1.32
CA PHE A 38 2.07 3.57 2.55
C PHE A 38 2.84 2.26 2.46
N SER A 39 3.92 2.14 3.21
CA SER A 39 4.75 0.93 3.22
C SER A 39 4.89 0.41 4.63
N PHE A 40 5.08 -0.90 4.77
CA PHE A 40 5.42 -1.52 6.05
C PHE A 40 6.28 -2.77 5.83
N THR A 41 7.08 -3.11 6.84
CA THR A 41 7.89 -4.34 6.83
C THR A 41 7.31 -5.31 7.83
N ASP A 42 7.10 -6.55 7.41
CA ASP A 42 6.68 -7.64 8.29
C ASP A 42 7.88 -8.18 9.11
N PRO A 43 7.66 -8.76 10.30
CA PRO A 43 8.73 -9.37 11.10
C PRO A 43 9.60 -10.43 10.41
N ASP A 44 9.11 -11.07 9.35
CA ASP A 44 9.87 -12.03 8.55
C ASP A 44 10.74 -11.34 7.46
N GLY A 45 10.74 -10.01 7.43
CA GLY A 45 11.61 -9.19 6.59
C GLY A 45 11.03 -8.83 5.22
N ASN A 46 9.77 -9.17 4.95
CA ASN A 46 9.13 -8.79 3.69
C ASN A 46 8.67 -7.33 3.73
N GLY A 47 9.06 -6.55 2.71
CA GLY A 47 8.58 -5.19 2.51
C GLY A 47 7.34 -5.15 1.64
N TRP A 48 6.31 -4.44 2.10
CA TRP A 48 5.06 -4.25 1.37
C TRP A 48 4.82 -2.76 1.12
N THR A 49 4.32 -2.42 -0.07
CA THR A 49 3.75 -1.11 -0.37
C THR A 49 2.28 -1.29 -0.71
N VAL A 50 1.43 -0.54 -0.03
CA VAL A 50 -0.02 -0.58 -0.17
C VAL A 50 -0.47 0.73 -0.80
N GLN A 51 -1.38 0.63 -1.77
CA GLN A 51 -1.97 1.77 -2.46
C GLN A 51 -3.43 1.93 -2.07
N GLU A 52 -3.83 3.16 -1.77
CA GLU A 52 -5.22 3.50 -1.49
C GLU A 52 -6.03 3.52 -2.80
N ILE A 53 -7.15 2.79 -2.83
CA ILE A 53 -8.09 2.75 -3.96
C ILE A 53 -9.46 3.24 -3.46
N THR A 54 -9.78 4.49 -3.74
CA THR A 54 -11.07 5.11 -3.38
C THR A 54 -12.19 4.81 -4.39
N GLY A 55 -11.84 4.47 -5.62
CA GLY A 55 -12.74 4.08 -6.70
C GLY A 55 -12.03 3.08 -7.60
N ARG A 56 -12.64 1.91 -7.79
CA ARG A 56 -12.12 0.93 -8.75
C ARG A 56 -12.48 1.40 -10.15
N LEU A 57 -11.48 1.67 -10.97
CA LEU A 57 -11.70 1.76 -12.41
C LEU A 57 -12.29 0.42 -12.90
N PRO A 58 -13.24 0.44 -13.85
CA PRO A 58 -13.73 -0.79 -14.45
C PRO A 58 -12.54 -1.59 -14.96
N GLY A 59 -12.40 -2.84 -14.51
CA GLY A 59 -11.38 -3.72 -15.05
C GLY A 59 -11.54 -3.81 -16.57
N HIS A 60 -10.44 -3.72 -17.31
CA HIS A 60 -10.46 -4.04 -18.73
C HIS A 60 -10.97 -5.48 -18.86
N ARG A 61 -12.19 -5.63 -19.39
CA ARG A 61 -12.80 -6.92 -19.73
C ARG A 61 -12.16 -7.44 -21.02
N GLY A 62 -10.85 -7.68 -20.98
CA GLY A 62 -10.05 -8.08 -22.13
C GLY A 62 -9.26 -9.33 -21.77
N ASP A 63 -9.77 -10.46 -22.22
CA ASP A 63 -9.08 -11.74 -22.32
C ASP A 63 -8.83 -12.52 -21.01
N HIS A 64 -9.87 -13.25 -20.59
CA HIS A 64 -9.69 -14.55 -19.94
C HIS A 64 -9.95 -15.64 -20.98
N THR A 65 -9.36 -15.56 -22.18
CA THR A 65 -9.39 -16.70 -23.09
C THR A 65 -8.29 -17.64 -22.62
N HIS A 66 -8.64 -18.58 -21.74
CA HIS A 66 -7.84 -19.79 -21.56
C HIS A 66 -7.79 -20.52 -22.92
N ARG A 67 -6.77 -20.22 -23.73
CA ARG A 67 -6.38 -21.09 -24.85
C ARG A 67 -5.72 -22.31 -24.22
N SER A 68 -6.48 -23.40 -24.23
CA SER A 68 -6.03 -24.78 -24.02
C SER A 68 -4.97 -25.18 -25.05
#